data_AF-A0A928ZU98-F1
#
_entry.id   AF-A0A928ZU98-F1
#
_cell.length_a   1.000
_cell.length_b   1.000
_cell.length_c   1.000
_cell.angle_alpha   90.00
_cell.angle_beta   90.00
_cell.angle_gamma   90.00
#
_symmetry.space_group_name_H-M   'P 1'
#
loop_
_entity.id
_entity.type
_entity.pdbx_description
1 polymer ?
#
loop_
_entity_poly.entity_id
_entity_poly.type
_entity_poly.pdbx_seq_one_letter_code
_entity_poly.pdbx_strand_id
1 'polypeptide(L)'
;MEKKLKELVGQGSVWLYVKSSNGWFKNVEILEVSNTTITFRYESESEVERKLWEKTTRIDNIAEVEVRLLTVPKVDRKLDAIRGQLSRLLEQDDHQ
;
A
#
# COMPACT_ATOMS: atom_id res chain seq x y z
N MET A 1 -18.64 10.49 -3.84
CA MET A 1 -17.31 10.13 -3.29
C MET A 1 -17.38 8.90 -2.40
N GLU A 2 -18.20 8.91 -1.34
CA GLU A 2 -18.32 7.80 -0.37
C GLU A 2 -18.52 6.41 -0.99
N LYS A 3 -19.47 6.23 -1.92
CA LYS A 3 -19.70 4.94 -2.60
C LYS A 3 -18.44 4.41 -3.30
N LYS A 4 -17.75 5.28 -4.04
CA LYS A 4 -16.49 4.95 -4.73
C LYS A 4 -15.42 4.52 -3.72
N LEU A 5 -15.30 5.21 -2.59
CA LEU A 5 -14.34 4.83 -1.54
C LEU A 5 -14.68 3.48 -0.91
N LYS A 6 -15.97 3.19 -0.68
CA LYS A 6 -16.45 1.90 -0.15
C LYS A 6 -16.11 0.74 -1.09
N GLU A 7 -16.21 0.92 -2.40
CA GLU A 7 -15.82 -0.08 -3.40
C GLU A 7 -14.31 -0.37 -3.43
N LEU A 8 -13.50 0.57 -2.95
CA LEU A 8 -12.04 0.47 -2.90
C LEU A 8 -11.50 -0.07 -1.56
N VAL A 9 -12.37 -0.42 -0.61
CA VAL A 9 -11.96 -1.04 0.67
C VAL A 9 -11.25 -2.36 0.39
N GLY A 10 -10.09 -2.55 1.02
CA GLY A 10 -9.22 -3.72 0.81
C GLY A 10 -8.43 -3.70 -0.50
N GLN A 11 -8.60 -2.67 -1.34
CA GLN A 11 -7.77 -2.48 -2.53
C GLN A 11 -6.50 -1.69 -2.17
N GLY A 12 -5.37 -2.16 -2.69
CA GLY A 12 -4.11 -1.42 -2.67
C GLY A 12 -3.95 -0.53 -3.91
N SER A 13 -2.82 0.18 -4.01
CA SER A 13 -2.48 1.02 -5.16
C SER A 13 -3.48 2.17 -5.42
N VAL A 14 -4.16 2.61 -4.37
CA VAL A 14 -5.03 3.79 -4.40
C VAL A 14 -4.20 5.02 -4.05
N TRP A 15 -4.46 6.13 -4.73
CA TRP A 15 -3.85 7.42 -4.45
C TRP A 15 -4.95 8.37 -3.99
N LEU A 16 -4.74 9.02 -2.85
CA LEU A 16 -5.70 9.93 -2.23
C LEU A 16 -5.12 11.34 -2.13
N TYR A 17 -5.80 12.32 -2.71
CA TYR A 17 -5.48 13.73 -2.45
C TYR A 17 -6.24 14.22 -1.23
N VAL A 18 -5.52 14.57 -0.17
CA VAL A 18 -6.11 15.01 1.11
C VAL A 18 -5.90 16.51 1.29
N LYS A 19 -6.99 17.28 1.26
CA LYS A 19 -6.99 18.76 1.37
C LYS A 19 -6.29 19.25 2.62
N SER A 20 -6.56 18.62 3.77
CA SER A 20 -6.01 19.05 5.07
C SER A 20 -4.50 18.84 5.21
N SER A 21 -3.90 17.99 4.37
CA SER A 21 -2.45 17.78 4.32
C SER A 21 -1.81 18.39 3.07
N ASN A 22 -2.62 19.01 2.22
CA ASN A 22 -2.22 19.63 0.96
C ASN A 22 -1.31 18.74 0.10
N GLY A 23 -1.69 17.47 -0.07
CA GLY A 23 -0.82 16.51 -0.75
C GLY A 23 -1.45 15.16 -1.06
N TRP A 24 -0.72 14.41 -1.88
CA TRP A 24 -1.05 13.05 -2.29
C TRP A 24 -0.49 12.03 -1.32
N PHE A 25 -1.35 11.14 -0.85
CA PHE A 25 -0.95 9.88 -0.24
C PHE A 25 -0.96 8.83 -1.34
N LYS A 26 0.21 8.26 -1.64
CA LYS A 26 0.41 7.29 -2.71
C LYS A 26 0.40 5.87 -2.16
N ASN A 27 0.00 4.93 -3.02
CA ASN A 27 -0.01 3.49 -2.74
C ASN A 27 -0.69 3.15 -1.41
N VAL A 28 -1.80 3.83 -1.12
CA VAL A 28 -2.56 3.59 0.11
C VAL A 28 -3.41 2.34 -0.02
N GLU A 29 -3.69 1.73 1.12
CA GLU A 29 -4.68 0.69 1.29
C GLU A 29 -5.83 1.24 2.12
N ILE A 30 -7.04 1.23 1.57
CA ILE A 30 -8.23 1.68 2.30
C ILE A 30 -8.66 0.53 3.23
N LEU A 31 -8.65 0.80 4.53
CA LEU A 31 -8.98 -0.19 5.57
C LEU A 31 -10.47 -0.16 5.89
N GLU A 32 -11.04 1.04 6.02
CA GLU A 32 -12.44 1.22 6.39
C GLU A 32 -12.99 2.53 5.80
N VAL A 33 -14.26 2.50 5.39
CA VAL A 33 -15.03 3.69 5.03
C VAL A 33 -16.34 3.67 5.78
N SER A 34 -16.45 4.55 6.78
CA SER A 34 -17.68 4.81 7.52
C SER A 34 -18.50 5.89 6.79
N ASN A 35 -19.59 6.38 7.39
CA ASN A 35 -20.47 7.36 6.72
C ASN A 35 -19.81 8.74 6.47
N THR A 36 -18.88 9.15 7.33
CA THR A 36 -18.26 10.49 7.24
C THR A 36 -16.73 10.45 7.24
N THR A 37 -16.15 9.29 7.51
CA THR A 37 -14.70 9.12 7.71
C THR A 37 -14.18 7.97 6.86
N ILE A 38 -12.91 8.09 6.50
CA ILE A 38 -12.12 7.06 5.84
C ILE A 38 -10.86 6.81 6.67
N THR A 39 -10.53 5.54 6.84
CA THR A 39 -9.28 5.08 7.45
C THR A 39 -8.47 4.36 6.38
N PHE A 40 -7.22 4.80 6.18
CA PHE A 40 -6.31 4.22 5.21
C PHE A 40 -4.91 4.07 5.78
N ARG A 41 -4.18 3.10 5.24
CA ARG A 41 -2.77 2.86 5.53
C ARG A 41 -1.90 3.34 4.38
N TYR A 42 -0.79 3.99 4.69
CA TYR A 42 0.18 4.45 3.70
C TYR A 42 1.61 4.22 4.20
N GLU A 43 2.54 4.07 3.27
CA GLU A 43 3.97 4.02 3.57
C GLU A 43 4.54 5.43 3.45
N SER A 44 5.31 5.86 4.46
CA SER A 44 6.14 7.04 4.36
C SER A 44 7.54 6.60 3.96
N GLU A 45 8.01 7.08 2.80
CA GLU A 45 9.41 6.96 2.42
C GLU A 45 10.22 8.04 3.14
N SER A 46 10.68 7.73 4.34
CA SER A 46 11.82 8.45 4.91
C SER A 46 13.10 7.75 4.45
N GLU A 47 14.15 8.50 4.11
CA GLU A 47 15.41 7.96 3.53
C GLU A 47 16.10 6.87 4.37
N VAL A 48 15.73 6.75 5.65
CA VAL A 48 16.39 5.88 6.63
C VAL A 48 15.53 4.65 7.00
N GLU A 49 14.21 4.75 6.88
CA GLU A 49 13.29 3.67 7.30
C GLU A 49 11.95 3.73 6.56
N ARG A 50 11.44 2.56 6.19
CA ARG A 50 10.06 2.40 5.73
C ARG A 50 9.16 2.27 6.95
N LYS A 51 8.23 3.20 7.13
CA LYS A 51 7.22 3.16 8.19
C LYS A 51 5.83 3.12 7.58
N LEU A 52 5.03 2.17 8.07
CA LEU A 52 3.61 2.09 7.78
C LEU A 52 2.82 2.94 8.78
N TRP A 53 1.96 3.80 8.25
CA TRP A 53 1.13 4.71 9.03
C TRP A 53 -0.33 4.49 8.71
N GLU A 54 -1.17 4.55 9.74
CA GLU A 54 -2.61 4.56 9.60
C GLU A 54 -3.13 5.97 9.86
N LYS A 55 -4.11 6.39 9.06
CA LYS A 55 -4.71 7.71 9.17
C LYS A 55 -6.20 7.65 8.94
N THR A 56 -6.93 8.31 9.83
CA THR A 56 -8.37 8.53 9.69
C THR A 56 -8.64 10.00 9.39
N THR A 57 -9.47 10.28 8.38
CA THR A 57 -9.89 11.65 8.06
C THR A 57 -11.33 11.69 7.55
N ARG A 58 -11.92 12.88 7.47
CA ARG A 58 -13.25 13.07 6.91
C ARG A 58 -13.24 12.83 5.41
N ILE A 59 -14.28 12.22 4.88
CA ILE A 59 -14.44 12.00 3.43
C ILE A 59 -14.42 13.34 2.66
N ASP A 60 -14.97 14.40 3.26
CA ASP A 60 -14.98 15.75 2.68
C ASP A 60 -13.57 16.35 2.46
N ASN A 61 -12.58 15.84 3.20
CA ASN A 61 -11.19 16.22 3.05
C ASN A 61 -10.52 15.51 1.86
N ILE A 62 -11.14 14.49 1.26
CA ILE A 62 -10.64 13.83 0.06
C ILE A 62 -11.12 14.63 -1.16
N ALA A 63 -10.19 15.26 -1.88
CA ALA A 63 -10.54 15.98 -3.10
C ALA A 63 -10.62 15.04 -4.31
N GLU A 64 -9.69 14.09 -4.38
CA GLU A 64 -9.48 13.26 -5.56
C GLU A 64 -9.00 11.86 -5.19
N VAL A 65 -9.38 10.89 -6.03
CA VAL A 65 -9.04 9.48 -5.88
C VAL A 65 -8.63 8.92 -7.24
N GLU A 66 -7.38 8.51 -7.34
CA GLU A 66 -6.83 7.79 -8.49
C GLU A 66 -6.56 6.32 -8.11
N VAL A 67 -6.83 5.40 -9.04
CA VAL A 67 -6.54 3.98 -8.88
C VAL A 67 -5.57 3.58 -9.98
N ARG A 68 -4.37 3.13 -9.62
CA ARG A 68 -3.40 2.64 -10.61
C ARG A 68 -3.68 1.18 -10.92
N LEU A 69 -4.09 0.91 -12.17
CA LEU A 69 -4.35 -0.43 -12.71
C LEU A 69 -3.07 -1.27 -12.95
N LEU A 70 -1.89 -0.76 -12.60
CA LEU A 70 -0.64 -1.51 -12.74
C LEU A 70 -0.51 -2.51 -11.58
N THR A 71 -1.01 -3.71 -11.80
CA THR A 71 -0.74 -4.88 -10.97
C THR A 71 0.66 -5.38 -11.26
N VAL A 72 1.68 -4.85 -10.56
CA VAL A 72 2.88 -5.67 -10.35
C VAL A 72 2.46 -6.72 -9.33
N PRO A 73 2.46 -8.03 -9.68
CA PRO A 73 2.09 -9.05 -8.71
C PRO A 73 2.99 -8.88 -7.48
N LYS A 74 2.40 -8.84 -6.28
CA LYS A 74 3.16 -9.04 -5.04
C LYS A 74 3.97 -10.29 -5.29
N VAL A 75 5.30 -10.16 -5.37
CA VAL A 75 6.21 -11.28 -5.62
C VAL A 75 5.74 -12.42 -4.74
N ASP A 76 5.28 -13.47 -5.43
CA ASP A 76 4.57 -14.58 -4.83
C ASP A 76 5.42 -15.11 -3.66
N ARG A 77 4.84 -15.47 -2.51
CA ARG A 77 5.63 -16.05 -1.39
C ARG A 77 6.49 -17.24 -1.85
N LYS A 78 6.05 -17.88 -2.95
CA LYS A 78 6.77 -18.90 -3.68
C LYS A 78 8.11 -18.41 -4.25
N LEU A 79 8.20 -17.20 -4.81
CA LEU A 79 9.45 -16.61 -5.30
C LEU A 79 10.43 -16.28 -4.18
N ASP A 80 9.95 -15.81 -3.02
CA ASP A 80 10.81 -15.64 -1.83
C ASP A 80 11.33 -16.99 -1.31
N ALA A 81 10.48 -18.02 -1.33
CA ALA A 81 10.88 -19.38 -0.96
C ALA A 81 11.92 -19.95 -1.95
N ILE A 82 11.68 -19.79 -3.26
CA ILE A 82 12.62 -20.22 -4.31
C ILE A 82 13.96 -19.48 -4.18
N ARG A 83 13.94 -18.16 -3.92
CA ARG A 83 15.16 -17.38 -3.66
C ARG A 83 15.94 -17.93 -2.47
N GLY A 84 15.26 -18.22 -1.36
CA GLY A 84 15.89 -18.80 -0.17
C GLY A 84 16.47 -20.20 -0.39
N GLN A 85 15.83 -21.02 -1.22
CA GLN A 85 16.34 -22.33 -1.59
C GLN A 85 17.58 -22.23 -2.50
N LEU A 86 17.56 -21.33 -3.48
CA LEU A 86 18.70 -21.06 -4.36
C LEU A 86 19.91 -20.53 -3.60
N SER A 87 19.72 -19.62 -2.64
CA SER A 87 20.81 -19.12 -1.79
C SER A 87 21.49 -20.24 -1.02
N ARG A 88 20.73 -21.19 -0.46
CA ARG A 88 21.30 -22.33 0.29
C ARG A 88 22.07 -23.32 -0.60
N LEU A 89 21.61 -23.53 -1.82
CA LEU A 89 22.30 -24.43 -2.76
C LEU A 89 23.65 -23.85 -3.18
N LEU A 90 23.71 -22.54 -3.43
CA LEU A 90 24.97 -21.86 -3.77
C LEU A 90 25.97 -21.90 -2.60
N GLU A 91 25.50 -21.76 -1.35
CA GLU A 91 26.34 -21.90 -0.16
C GLU A 91 26.88 -23.32 0.05
N GLN A 92 26.17 -24.35 -0.44
CA GLN A 92 26.63 -25.74 -0.36
C GLN A 92 27.69 -26.08 -1.41
N ASP A 93 27.60 -25.48 -2.59
CA ASP A 93 28.58 -25.70 -3.67
C ASP A 93 29.93 -25.00 -3.40
N ASP A 94 29.95 -23.91 -2.61
CA ASP A 94 31.17 -23.20 -2.22
C ASP A 94 32.01 -23.92 -1.13
N HIS A 95 31.50 -25.02 -0.57
CA HIS A 95 32.14 -25.78 0.52
C HIS A 95 32.66 -27.18 0.12
N GLN A 96 32.80 -27.44 -1.18
CA GLN A 96 33.37 -28.68 -1.72
C GLN A 96 34.66 -28.43 -2.51
#